data_AF-A0AAV4W965-F1
#
_entry.id   AF-A0AAV4W965-F1
#
_cell.length_a   1.000
_cell.length_b   1.000
_cell.length_c   1.000
_cell.angle_alpha   90.00
_cell.angle_beta   90.00
_cell.angle_gamma   90.00
#
_symmetry.space_group_name_H-M   'P 1'
#
loop_
_entity.id
_entity.type
_entity.pdbx_description
1 polymer ?
#
loop_
_entity_poly.entity_id
_entity_poly.type
_entity_poly.pdbx_seq_one_letter_code
_entity_poly.pdbx_strand_id
1 'polypeptide(L)'
;MAPSTSKHGKRLVKTVPLKNNIDFASLCRDIPRIIVNPEYSWIIALFLLILEVFLSTVIIYKIPYTEIDWKAYMQEVEGVINGTLDYQYLKGDTGPLVYPGGFVYVYLILYFVTQNGTNVFIAQHLFGLLYLATLYFVFRLYTRSQIVPPYALIFMCLTSYRIHSIYVLRLFNDPVAIFFLFVALNYFSDDKWYIGSILY
;
A
#
# COMPACT_ATOMS: atom_id res chain seq x y z
N MET A 1 50.01 7.89 -23.37
CA MET A 1 48.64 8.46 -23.28
C MET A 1 47.75 7.42 -22.63
N ALA A 2 47.47 7.58 -21.33
CA ALA A 2 46.61 6.68 -20.55
C ALA A 2 45.15 7.21 -20.57
N PRO A 3 44.13 6.35 -20.60
CA PRO A 3 42.74 6.79 -20.65
C PRO A 3 42.25 7.23 -19.27
N SER A 4 41.47 8.32 -19.25
CA SER A 4 40.90 8.96 -18.07
C SER A 4 39.78 8.10 -17.45
N THR A 5 39.97 7.64 -16.22
CA THR A 5 38.93 6.99 -15.43
C THR A 5 37.96 8.03 -14.85
N SER A 6 36.71 7.98 -15.30
CA SER A 6 35.56 8.70 -14.75
C SER A 6 35.33 8.35 -13.28
N LYS A 7 35.48 9.32 -12.38
CA LYS A 7 35.08 9.20 -10.97
C LYS A 7 33.55 9.37 -10.88
N HIS A 8 32.82 8.26 -10.89
CA HIS A 8 31.43 8.25 -10.41
C HIS A 8 31.44 8.50 -8.90
N GLY A 9 31.11 9.72 -8.51
CA GLY A 9 30.97 10.12 -7.12
C GLY A 9 29.82 9.36 -6.47
N LYS A 10 30.17 8.38 -5.62
CA LYS A 10 29.22 7.80 -4.66
C LYS A 10 28.71 8.92 -3.77
N ARG A 11 27.46 9.33 -3.96
CA ARG A 11 26.76 10.23 -3.05
C ARG A 11 26.54 9.46 -1.76
N LEU A 12 27.47 9.60 -0.82
CA LEU A 12 27.37 9.04 0.53
C LEU A 12 26.07 9.58 1.15
N VAL A 13 25.04 8.73 1.20
CA VAL A 13 23.87 8.96 2.05
C VAL A 13 24.40 8.95 3.47
N LYS A 14 24.63 10.15 4.03
CA LYS A 14 24.99 10.30 5.44
C LYS A 14 23.83 9.74 6.26
N THR A 15 24.00 8.54 6.81
CA THR A 15 23.16 8.06 7.90
C THR A 15 23.41 8.96 9.09
N VAL A 16 22.55 9.96 9.29
CA VAL A 16 22.56 10.82 10.47
C VAL A 16 22.19 9.95 11.68
N PRO A 17 23.01 9.88 12.73
CA PRO A 17 22.68 9.10 13.91
C PRO A 17 21.46 9.72 14.60
N LEU A 18 20.42 8.91 14.81
CA LEU A 18 19.22 9.28 15.55
C LEU A 18 19.63 9.71 16.97
N LYS A 19 19.61 11.03 17.23
CA LYS A 19 19.87 11.57 18.56
C LYS A 19 18.60 11.39 19.40
N ASN A 20 18.49 10.23 20.04
CA ASN A 20 17.37 9.80 20.88
C ASN A 20 17.35 10.53 22.25
N ASN A 21 17.01 11.81 22.28
CA ASN A 21 16.59 12.47 23.51
C ASN A 21 15.30 13.24 23.25
N ILE A 22 14.17 12.52 23.27
CA ILE A 22 12.84 13.13 23.35
C ILE A 22 12.47 13.10 24.83
N ASP A 23 12.44 14.27 25.45
CA ASP A 23 11.94 14.43 26.81
C ASP A 23 10.41 14.55 26.76
N PHE A 24 9.70 13.56 27.30
CA PHE A 24 8.23 13.53 27.28
C PHE A 24 7.61 14.68 28.09
N ALA A 25 8.34 15.28 29.04
CA ALA A 25 7.86 16.42 29.82
C ALA A 25 7.84 17.75 29.02
N SER A 26 8.61 17.84 27.93
CA SER A 26 8.65 19.02 27.04
C SER A 26 7.85 18.86 25.75
N LEU A 27 7.15 17.73 25.57
CA LEU A 27 6.49 17.35 24.31
C LEU A 27 5.69 18.49 23.67
N CYS A 28 4.88 19.22 24.44
CA CYS A 28 4.07 20.34 23.92
C CYS A 28 4.91 21.48 23.30
N ARG A 29 6.13 21.73 23.80
CA ARG A 29 7.06 22.71 23.21
C ARG A 29 7.76 22.17 21.97
N ASP A 30 7.92 20.86 21.86
CA ASP A 30 8.63 20.20 20.75
C ASP A 30 7.69 19.80 19.59
N ILE A 31 6.36 19.90 19.74
CA ILE A 31 5.38 19.59 18.68
C ILE A 31 5.69 20.29 17.34
N PRO A 32 5.89 21.63 17.27
CA PRO A 32 6.18 22.29 16.00
C PRO A 32 7.48 21.78 15.37
N ARG A 33 8.47 21.44 16.21
CA ARG A 33 9.74 20.87 15.77
C ARG A 33 9.56 19.47 15.18
N ILE A 34 8.76 18.62 15.82
CA ILE A 34 8.47 17.25 15.39
C ILE A 34 7.69 17.25 14.08
N ILE A 35 6.77 18.20 13.88
CA ILE A 35 5.89 18.26 12.72
C ILE A 35 6.59 18.81 11.46
N VAL A 36 7.64 19.62 11.64
CA VAL A 36 8.36 20.28 10.53
C VAL A 36 9.66 19.55 10.16
N ASN A 37 10.39 18.99 11.13
CA ASN A 37 11.70 18.39 10.85
C ASN A 37 11.58 16.95 10.31
N PRO A 38 12.10 16.65 9.10
CA PRO A 38 12.03 15.33 8.48
C PRO A 38 12.66 14.19 9.30
N GLU A 39 13.57 14.50 10.22
CA GLU A 39 14.22 13.52 11.11
C GLU A 39 13.20 12.77 11.99
N TYR A 40 12.08 13.41 12.32
CA TYR A 40 11.01 12.82 13.14
C TYR A 40 9.89 12.20 12.30
N SER A 41 10.00 12.16 10.98
CA SER A 41 8.97 11.61 10.08
C SER A 41 8.60 10.16 10.44
N TRP A 42 9.54 9.36 10.96
CA TRP A 42 9.27 7.97 11.34
C TRP A 42 8.35 7.85 12.56
N ILE A 43 8.41 8.80 13.51
CA ILE A 43 7.55 8.83 14.69
C ILE A 43 6.12 9.16 14.26
N ILE A 44 5.97 10.19 13.43
CA ILE A 44 4.67 10.59 12.89
C ILE A 44 4.09 9.47 12.02
N ALA A 45 4.89 8.83 11.17
CA ALA A 45 4.46 7.69 10.37
C ALA A 45 3.96 6.52 11.22
N LEU A 46 4.68 6.15 12.29
CA LEU A 46 4.28 5.08 13.19
C LEU A 46 2.96 5.41 13.91
N PHE A 47 2.84 6.63 14.42
CA PHE A 47 1.61 7.10 15.07
C PHE A 47 0.41 7.06 14.10
N LEU A 48 0.59 7.58 12.88
CA LEU A 48 -0.45 7.55 11.84
C LEU A 48 -0.81 6.12 11.45
N LEU A 49 0.17 5.20 11.34
CA LEU A 49 -0.11 3.80 11.02
C LEU A 49 -1.01 3.15 12.09
N ILE A 50 -0.74 3.39 13.38
CA ILE A 50 -1.58 2.89 14.47
C ILE A 50 -3.00 3.47 14.41
N LEU A 51 -3.11 4.78 14.15
CA LEU A 51 -4.39 5.45 13.97
C LEU A 51 -5.19 4.85 12.81
N GLU A 52 -4.52 4.53 11.71
CA GLU A 52 -5.11 3.95 10.50
C GLU A 52 -5.55 2.49 10.70
N VAL A 53 -4.86 1.71 11.55
CA VAL A 53 -5.34 0.39 11.98
C VAL A 53 -6.69 0.52 12.69
N PHE A 54 -6.78 1.46 13.65
CA PHE A 54 -8.02 1.71 14.38
C PHE A 54 -9.13 2.20 13.45
N LEU A 55 -8.84 3.19 12.60
CA LEU A 55 -9.81 3.75 11.66
C LEU A 55 -10.32 2.71 10.66
N SER A 56 -9.42 1.93 10.06
CA SER A 56 -9.78 0.86 9.13
C SER A 56 -10.69 -0.18 9.81
N THR A 57 -10.36 -0.55 11.06
CA THR A 57 -11.21 -1.46 11.85
C THR A 57 -12.59 -0.86 12.08
N VAL A 58 -12.67 0.39 12.56
CA VAL A 58 -13.95 1.07 12.77
C VAL A 58 -14.77 1.12 11.48
N ILE A 59 -14.16 1.40 10.33
CA ILE A 59 -14.85 1.44 9.04
C ILE A 59 -15.43 0.08 8.69
N ILE A 60 -14.67 -1.00 8.82
CA ILE A 60 -15.15 -2.38 8.52
C ILE A 60 -16.39 -2.72 9.36
N TYR A 61 -16.39 -2.36 10.65
CA TYR A 61 -17.48 -2.75 11.55
C TYR A 61 -18.67 -1.78 11.55
N LYS A 62 -18.49 -0.51 11.17
CA LYS A 62 -19.53 0.52 11.30
C LYS A 62 -20.13 0.98 9.98
N ILE A 63 -19.39 0.87 8.88
CA ILE A 63 -19.85 1.37 7.58
C ILE A 63 -20.29 0.19 6.72
N PRO A 64 -21.50 0.23 6.13
CA PRO A 64 -21.98 -0.86 5.30
C PRO A 64 -21.09 -1.04 4.06
N TYR A 65 -20.76 -2.30 3.78
CA TYR A 65 -20.11 -2.69 2.54
C TYR A 65 -20.96 -2.28 1.33
N THR A 66 -20.29 -1.81 0.27
CA THR A 66 -20.94 -1.43 -0.99
C THR A 66 -20.43 -2.33 -2.11
N GLU A 67 -21.28 -3.25 -2.55
CA GLU A 67 -20.97 -4.13 -3.67
C GLU A 67 -20.85 -3.33 -4.97
N ILE A 68 -19.74 -3.52 -5.69
CA ILE A 68 -19.55 -2.98 -7.04
C ILE A 68 -18.98 -4.08 -7.94
N ASP A 69 -17.73 -4.48 -7.72
CA ASP A 69 -17.03 -5.42 -8.60
C ASP A 69 -16.66 -6.75 -7.93
N TRP A 70 -16.77 -6.88 -6.59
CA TRP A 70 -16.29 -8.07 -5.88
C TRP A 70 -16.94 -9.35 -6.40
N LYS A 71 -18.27 -9.36 -6.56
CA LYS A 71 -18.99 -10.49 -7.14
C LYS A 71 -18.54 -10.81 -8.55
N ALA A 72 -18.36 -9.79 -9.39
CA ALA A 72 -17.89 -9.98 -10.76
C ALA A 72 -16.49 -10.62 -10.76
N TYR A 73 -15.58 -10.16 -9.91
CA TYR A 73 -14.26 -10.76 -9.76
C TYR A 73 -14.33 -12.23 -9.33
N MET A 74 -15.26 -12.59 -8.43
CA MET A 74 -15.44 -13.98 -8.00
C MET A 74 -15.99 -14.87 -9.13
N GLN A 75 -16.95 -14.38 -9.92
CA GLN A 75 -17.49 -15.08 -11.09
C GLN A 75 -16.43 -15.29 -12.17
N GLU A 76 -15.63 -14.26 -12.43
CA GLU A 76 -14.53 -14.28 -13.39
C GLU A 76 -13.50 -15.37 -13.06
N VAL A 77 -13.04 -15.45 -11.80
CA VAL A 77 -12.08 -16.50 -11.40
C VAL A 77 -12.72 -17.87 -11.24
N GLU A 78 -14.01 -17.95 -10.89
CA GLU A 78 -14.76 -19.21 -10.87
C GLU A 78 -14.84 -19.84 -12.28
N GLY A 79 -14.95 -19.03 -13.33
CA GLY A 79 -14.84 -19.50 -14.71
C GLY A 79 -13.53 -20.26 -14.98
N VAL A 80 -12.42 -19.77 -14.43
CA VAL A 80 -11.09 -20.42 -14.52
C VAL A 80 -11.05 -21.73 -13.73
N ILE A 81 -11.62 -21.75 -12.52
CA ILE A 81 -11.74 -22.97 -11.69
C ILE A 81 -12.53 -24.05 -12.44
N ASN A 82 -13.58 -23.64 -13.17
CA ASN A 82 -14.43 -24.53 -13.97
C ASN A 82 -13.79 -24.97 -15.30
N GLY A 83 -12.51 -24.63 -15.55
CA GLY A 83 -11.75 -25.08 -16.72
C GLY A 83 -11.77 -24.13 -17.91
N THR A 84 -12.33 -22.93 -17.77
CA THR A 84 -12.31 -21.92 -18.83
C THR A 84 -10.96 -21.20 -18.84
N LEU A 85 -10.14 -21.44 -19.86
CA LEU A 85 -8.83 -20.78 -20.02
C LEU A 85 -8.84 -19.71 -21.11
N ASP A 86 -9.85 -19.70 -21.97
CA ASP A 86 -10.01 -18.68 -22.99
C ASP A 86 -10.67 -17.43 -22.38
N TYR A 87 -9.87 -16.37 -22.30
CA TYR A 87 -10.22 -15.06 -21.75
C TYR A 87 -11.48 -14.46 -22.37
N GLN A 88 -11.81 -14.78 -23.63
CA GLN A 88 -13.01 -14.26 -24.28
C GLN A 88 -14.31 -14.71 -23.60
N TYR A 89 -14.24 -15.81 -22.85
CA TYR A 89 -15.37 -16.40 -22.13
C TYR A 89 -15.34 -16.15 -20.61
N LEU A 90 -14.26 -15.59 -20.06
CA LEU A 90 -14.18 -15.20 -18.65
C LEU A 90 -14.93 -13.87 -18.45
N LYS A 91 -16.10 -13.92 -17.82
CA LYS A 91 -16.97 -12.75 -17.60
C LYS A 91 -17.70 -12.84 -16.27
N GLY A 92 -17.90 -11.68 -15.63
CA GLY A 92 -18.79 -11.51 -14.49
C GLY A 92 -19.97 -10.60 -14.83
N ASP A 93 -20.76 -10.24 -13.82
CA ASP A 93 -21.94 -9.37 -13.95
C ASP A 93 -21.61 -7.98 -14.50
N THR A 94 -20.37 -7.51 -14.34
CA THR A 94 -19.90 -6.20 -14.81
C THR A 94 -19.24 -6.23 -16.19
N GLY A 95 -19.13 -7.41 -16.82
CA GLY A 95 -18.58 -7.57 -18.16
C GLY A 95 -17.46 -8.61 -18.25
N PRO A 96 -16.67 -8.59 -19.34
CA PRO A 96 -15.55 -9.52 -19.50
C PRO A 96 -14.38 -9.17 -18.59
N LEU A 97 -13.59 -10.20 -18.24
CA LEU A 97 -12.36 -10.06 -17.50
C LEU A 97 -11.34 -9.29 -18.36
N VAL A 98 -11.03 -8.06 -17.94
CA VAL A 98 -10.09 -7.15 -18.63
C VAL A 98 -8.69 -7.11 -18.02
N TYR A 99 -8.51 -7.67 -16.83
CA TYR A 99 -7.25 -7.65 -16.09
C TYR A 99 -6.28 -8.75 -16.56
N PRO A 100 -4.95 -8.51 -16.49
CA PRO A 100 -3.95 -9.52 -16.85
C PRO A 100 -3.96 -10.72 -15.89
N GLY A 101 -3.32 -11.83 -16.27
CA GLY A 101 -3.32 -13.10 -15.49
C GLY A 101 -2.91 -12.99 -14.02
N GLY A 102 -2.11 -11.98 -13.65
CA GLY A 102 -1.81 -11.69 -12.23
C GLY A 102 -3.07 -11.48 -11.38
N PHE A 103 -4.10 -10.84 -11.93
CA PHE A 103 -5.41 -10.70 -11.29
C PHE A 103 -6.02 -12.06 -10.98
N VAL A 104 -6.06 -12.96 -11.96
CA VAL A 104 -6.63 -14.30 -11.80
C VAL A 104 -5.95 -15.03 -10.64
N TYR A 105 -4.62 -15.03 -10.57
CA TYR A 105 -3.90 -15.70 -9.48
C TYR A 105 -4.19 -15.10 -8.09
N VAL A 106 -4.20 -13.78 -7.99
CA VAL A 106 -4.50 -13.11 -6.71
C VAL A 106 -5.94 -13.37 -6.28
N TYR A 107 -6.90 -13.23 -7.19
CA TYR A 107 -8.30 -13.39 -6.89
C TYR A 107 -8.72 -14.85 -6.71
N LEU A 108 -8.00 -15.82 -7.29
CA LEU A 108 -8.17 -17.24 -6.94
C LEU A 108 -7.80 -17.51 -5.48
N ILE A 109 -6.70 -16.95 -4.98
CA ILE A 109 -6.32 -17.08 -3.55
C ILE A 109 -7.42 -16.47 -2.68
N LEU A 110 -7.89 -15.27 -3.04
CA LEU A 110 -8.97 -14.61 -2.31
C LEU A 110 -10.27 -15.41 -2.35
N TYR A 111 -10.64 -15.97 -3.50
CA TYR A 111 -11.82 -16.81 -3.68
C TYR A 111 -11.82 -17.97 -2.69
N PHE A 112 -10.73 -18.74 -2.60
CA PHE A 112 -10.66 -19.86 -1.66
C PHE A 112 -10.65 -19.43 -0.19
N VAL A 113 -9.91 -18.36 0.16
CA VAL A 113 -9.83 -17.88 1.55
C VAL A 113 -11.17 -17.30 2.04
N THR A 114 -11.98 -16.76 1.14
CA THR A 114 -13.26 -16.10 1.46
C THR A 114 -14.47 -17.01 1.28
N GLN A 115 -14.28 -18.34 1.29
CA GLN A 115 -15.34 -19.32 1.09
C GLN A 115 -16.06 -19.08 -0.25
N ASN A 116 -15.30 -19.14 -1.35
CA ASN A 116 -15.76 -18.91 -2.71
C ASN A 116 -16.32 -17.49 -2.92
N GLY A 117 -15.74 -16.49 -2.26
CA GLY A 117 -16.17 -15.09 -2.39
C GLY A 117 -17.39 -14.69 -1.56
N THR A 118 -18.01 -15.62 -0.83
CA THR A 118 -19.23 -15.35 -0.06
C THR A 118 -18.96 -14.60 1.24
N ASN A 119 -17.79 -14.82 1.86
CA ASN A 119 -17.40 -14.16 3.08
C ASN A 119 -16.68 -12.84 2.80
N VAL A 120 -17.47 -11.82 2.47
CA VAL A 120 -16.99 -10.46 2.21
C VAL A 120 -16.29 -9.86 3.44
N PHE A 121 -16.71 -10.22 4.66
CA PHE A 121 -16.10 -9.71 5.88
C PHE A 121 -14.61 -10.08 5.99
N ILE A 122 -14.24 -11.32 5.64
CA ILE A 122 -12.84 -11.74 5.55
C ILE A 122 -12.12 -10.94 4.44
N ALA A 123 -12.77 -10.74 3.28
CA ALA A 123 -12.20 -9.94 2.20
C ALA A 123 -11.89 -8.51 2.64
N GLN A 124 -12.80 -7.85 3.38
CA GLN A 124 -12.58 -6.50 3.93
C GLN A 124 -11.37 -6.42 4.86
N HIS A 125 -11.13 -7.46 5.68
CA HIS A 125 -9.93 -7.52 6.52
C HIS A 125 -8.66 -7.72 5.70
N LEU A 126 -8.68 -8.57 4.68
CA LEU A 126 -7.53 -8.77 3.79
C LEU A 126 -7.19 -7.48 3.02
N PHE A 127 -8.20 -6.78 2.51
CA PHE A 127 -8.01 -5.48 1.87
C PHE A 127 -7.60 -4.38 2.86
N GLY A 128 -8.07 -4.43 4.10
CA GLY A 128 -7.58 -3.55 5.17
C GLY A 128 -6.10 -3.79 5.47
N LEU A 129 -5.65 -5.05 5.51
CA LEU A 129 -4.24 -5.38 5.65
C LEU A 129 -3.42 -4.92 4.44
N LEU A 130 -3.94 -5.11 3.22
CA LEU A 130 -3.33 -4.61 1.99
C LEU A 130 -3.18 -3.08 2.03
N TYR A 131 -4.20 -2.36 2.47
CA TYR A 131 -4.17 -0.90 2.66
C TYR A 131 -3.06 -0.48 3.62
N LEU A 132 -3.02 -1.09 4.82
CA LEU A 132 -2.01 -0.78 5.83
C LEU A 132 -0.59 -1.09 5.35
N ALA A 133 -0.42 -2.20 4.62
CA ALA A 133 0.86 -2.57 4.03
C ALA A 133 1.30 -1.57 2.95
N THR A 134 0.39 -1.16 2.05
CA THR A 134 0.65 -0.10 1.07
C THR A 134 1.05 1.19 1.77
N LEU A 135 0.29 1.61 2.78
CA LEU A 135 0.55 2.84 3.53
C LEU A 135 1.91 2.81 4.23
N TYR A 136 2.29 1.66 4.80
CA TYR A 136 3.63 1.46 5.37
C TYR A 136 4.73 1.70 4.33
N PHE A 137 4.61 1.14 3.12
CA PHE A 137 5.60 1.34 2.06
C PHE A 137 5.64 2.78 1.56
N VAL A 138 4.49 3.45 1.49
CA VAL A 138 4.40 4.89 1.21
C VAL A 138 5.17 5.69 2.26
N PHE A 139 4.88 5.48 3.54
CA PHE A 139 5.58 6.14 4.65
C PHE A 139 7.07 5.85 4.68
N ARG A 140 7.48 4.61 4.40
CA ARG A 140 8.90 4.25 4.30
C ARG A 140 9.60 5.06 3.22
N LEU A 141 8.98 5.26 2.06
CA LEU A 141 9.56 6.07 0.99
C LEU A 141 9.73 7.54 1.40
N TYR A 142 8.69 8.14 2.01
CA TYR A 142 8.76 9.52 2.48
C TYR A 142 9.79 9.72 3.60
N THR A 143 9.79 8.83 4.60
CA THR A 143 10.74 8.86 5.71
C THR A 143 12.18 8.67 5.24
N ARG A 144 12.43 7.83 4.22
CA ARG A 144 13.76 7.66 3.64
C ARG A 144 14.20 8.86 2.82
N SER A 145 13.29 9.52 2.10
CA SER A 145 13.62 10.68 1.28
C SER A 145 14.15 11.85 2.10
N GLN A 146 13.63 12.05 3.33
CA GLN A 146 13.93 13.22 4.19
C GLN A 146 13.69 14.58 3.51
N ILE A 147 12.99 14.61 2.36
CA ILE A 147 12.67 15.84 1.62
C ILE A 147 11.35 16.43 2.11
N VAL A 148 10.40 15.57 2.43
CA VAL A 148 9.04 15.96 2.75
C VAL A 148 8.87 16.10 4.26
N PRO A 149 8.36 17.25 4.74
CA PRO A 149 8.13 17.47 6.16
C PRO A 149 6.99 16.60 6.70
N PRO A 150 7.05 16.15 7.97
CA PRO A 150 6.09 15.23 8.57
C PRO A 150 4.62 15.68 8.50
N TYR A 151 4.31 16.98 8.52
CA TYR A 151 2.93 17.46 8.40
C TYR A 151 2.25 17.01 7.10
N ALA A 152 2.99 16.81 6.01
CA ALA A 152 2.41 16.35 4.75
C ALA A 152 1.85 14.92 4.87
N LEU A 153 2.44 14.07 5.71
CA LEU A 153 1.93 12.73 6.00
C LEU A 153 0.57 12.80 6.73
N ILE A 154 0.40 13.78 7.61
CA ILE A 154 -0.86 14.01 8.33
C ILE A 154 -1.96 14.37 7.32
N PHE A 155 -1.71 15.32 6.42
CA PHE A 155 -2.68 15.70 5.40
C PHE A 155 -3.02 14.55 4.43
N MET A 156 -2.04 13.71 4.10
CA MET A 156 -2.25 12.52 3.29
C MET A 156 -3.27 11.56 3.94
N CYS A 157 -3.11 11.27 5.24
CA CYS A 157 -4.06 10.43 5.98
C CYS A 157 -5.42 11.09 6.16
N LEU A 158 -5.50 12.38 6.46
CA LEU A 158 -6.78 13.07 6.66
C LEU A 158 -7.65 13.10 5.40
N THR A 159 -7.03 13.11 4.21
CA THR A 159 -7.74 13.21 2.92
C THR A 159 -8.10 11.82 2.34
N SER A 160 -7.88 10.74 3.09
CA SER A 160 -7.92 9.36 2.60
C SER A 160 -9.32 8.72 2.56
N TYR A 161 -10.41 9.46 2.75
CA TYR A 161 -11.78 8.91 2.76
C TYR A 161 -12.08 8.06 1.51
N ARG A 162 -11.70 8.54 0.32
CA ARG A 162 -11.90 7.80 -0.93
C ARG A 162 -11.05 6.53 -0.98
N ILE A 163 -9.84 6.56 -0.45
CA ILE A 163 -8.92 5.41 -0.44
C ILE A 163 -9.46 4.29 0.45
N HIS A 164 -9.91 4.62 1.66
CA HIS A 164 -10.60 3.68 2.54
C HIS A 164 -11.79 3.01 1.83
N SER A 165 -12.55 3.79 1.09
CA SER A 165 -13.71 3.29 0.37
C SER A 165 -13.34 2.36 -0.80
N ILE A 166 -12.25 2.66 -1.52
CA ILE A 166 -11.71 1.80 -2.60
C ILE A 166 -11.22 0.46 -2.05
N TYR A 167 -10.39 0.50 -1.00
CA TYR A 167 -9.80 -0.70 -0.41
C TYR A 167 -10.85 -1.53 0.33
N VAL A 168 -11.51 -0.94 1.34
CA VAL A 168 -12.22 -1.70 2.36
C VAL A 168 -13.72 -1.83 2.08
N LEU A 169 -14.32 -0.85 1.40
CA LEU A 169 -15.78 -0.84 1.17
C LEU A 169 -16.19 -1.37 -0.20
N ARG A 170 -15.28 -1.39 -1.18
CA ARG A 170 -15.55 -1.83 -2.56
C ARG A 170 -14.69 -3.00 -3.01
N LEU A 171 -13.52 -3.21 -2.40
CA LEU A 171 -12.61 -4.33 -2.68
C LEU A 171 -12.11 -4.34 -4.14
N PHE A 172 -11.77 -3.16 -4.68
CA PHE A 172 -11.30 -3.03 -6.06
C PHE A 172 -9.94 -3.70 -6.28
N ASN A 173 -9.67 -4.11 -7.52
CA ASN A 173 -8.40 -4.74 -7.89
C ASN A 173 -7.20 -3.77 -7.86
N ASP A 174 -7.40 -2.53 -8.30
CA ASP A 174 -6.32 -1.51 -8.40
C ASP A 174 -5.41 -1.41 -7.16
N PRO A 175 -5.93 -1.41 -5.92
CA PRO A 175 -5.17 -1.61 -4.69
C PRO A 175 -4.00 -2.61 -4.74
N VAL A 176 -4.20 -3.79 -5.34
CA VAL A 176 -3.18 -4.84 -5.43
C VAL A 176 -2.02 -4.37 -6.31
N ALA A 177 -2.33 -3.76 -7.47
CA ALA A 177 -1.31 -3.21 -8.35
C ALA A 177 -0.56 -2.04 -7.70
N ILE A 178 -1.27 -1.15 -7.00
CA ILE A 178 -0.67 -0.03 -6.27
C ILE A 178 0.24 -0.50 -5.13
N PHE A 179 -0.13 -1.58 -4.43
CA PHE A 179 0.74 -2.20 -3.44
C PHE A 179 2.07 -2.63 -4.07
N PHE A 180 2.03 -3.43 -5.13
CA PHE A 180 3.25 -3.90 -5.81
C PHE A 180 4.10 -2.75 -6.36
N LEU A 181 3.47 -1.71 -6.90
CA LEU A 181 4.17 -0.49 -7.32
C LEU A 181 4.95 0.16 -6.17
N PHE A 182 4.33 0.38 -5.00
CA PHE A 182 5.02 0.99 -3.87
C PHE A 182 6.10 0.10 -3.27
N VAL A 183 5.92 -1.23 -3.31
CA VAL A 183 6.98 -2.19 -2.95
C VAL A 183 8.16 -2.07 -3.92
N ALA A 184 7.90 -2.03 -5.24
CA ALA A 184 8.92 -1.86 -6.27
C ALA A 184 9.70 -0.55 -6.09
N LEU A 185 9.00 0.57 -5.87
CA LEU A 185 9.62 1.88 -5.59
C LEU A 185 10.51 1.85 -4.34
N ASN A 186 10.13 1.10 -3.30
CA ASN A 186 10.97 0.93 -2.13
C ASN A 186 12.26 0.17 -2.44
N TYR A 187 12.20 -0.86 -3.28
CA TYR A 187 13.40 -1.59 -3.73
C TYR A 187 14.28 -0.75 -4.67
N PHE A 188 13.69 0.03 -5.57
CA PHE A 188 14.43 1.00 -6.38
C PHE A 188 15.14 2.05 -5.52
N SER A 189 14.49 2.54 -4.48
CA SER A 189 15.10 3.47 -3.52
C SER A 189 16.23 2.84 -2.69
N ASP A 190 16.32 1.52 -2.61
CA ASP A 190 17.38 0.77 -1.92
C ASP A 190 18.44 0.22 -2.90
N ASP A 191 18.52 0.76 -4.13
CA ASP A 191 19.42 0.33 -5.21
C ASP A 191 19.24 -1.14 -5.66
N LYS A 192 18.10 -1.76 -5.33
CA LYS A 192 17.77 -3.15 -5.68
C LYS A 192 16.91 -3.22 -6.94
N TRP A 193 17.45 -2.73 -8.04
CA TRP A 193 16.77 -2.59 -9.33
C TRP A 193 16.14 -3.87 -9.85
N TYR A 194 16.84 -5.01 -9.76
CA TYR A 194 16.34 -6.28 -10.25
C TYR A 194 15.02 -6.72 -9.57
N ILE A 195 14.94 -6.57 -8.25
CA ILE A 195 13.73 -6.95 -7.49
C ILE A 195 12.59 -6.00 -7.80
N GLY A 196 12.87 -4.69 -7.89
CA GLY A 196 11.87 -3.71 -8.28
C GLY A 196 11.26 -4.01 -9.65
N SER A 197 12.08 -4.34 -10.65
CA SER A 197 11.62 -4.65 -12.01
C SER A 197 10.87 -5.98 -12.15
N ILE A 198 11.05 -6.93 -11.23
CA ILE A 198 10.24 -8.15 -11.21
C ILE A 198 8.83 -7.85 -10.69
N LEU A 199 8.71 -6.91 -9.76
CA LEU A 199 7.45 -6.56 -9.13
C LEU A 199 6.60 -5.62 -9.98
N TYR A 200 7.22 -4.81 -10.86
CA TYR A 200 6.56 -3.84 -11.73
C TYR A 200 7.37 -3.57 -13.00
#